data_AF-A7S5C9-F1
#
_entry.id   AF-A7S5C9-F1
#
_cell.length_a   1.000
_cell.length_b   1.000
_cell.length_c   1.000
_cell.angle_alpha   90.00
_cell.angle_beta   90.00
_cell.angle_gamma   90.00
#
_symmetry.space_group_name_H-M   'P 1'
#
loop_
_entity.id
_entity.type
_entity.pdbx_description
1 polymer ?
#
loop_
_entity_poly.entity_id
_entity_poly.type
_entity_poly.pdbx_seq_one_letter_code
_entity_poly.pdbx_strand_id
1 'polypeptide(L)'
;KNNFKFCSANKNNFKFCSANKNNFKFCSANKNNFKFCLANKNNFKFCSANKNNFKFCSANKNNFKFYSANKKNFKFCSANKNNFKFCSANKINFKFCSAKKNNFKFCSANKNNFKFCSANKNNFKFCSANKNNFKFYSANKKNFKFCSANKNNFKFCSANKINFKFCSAKKNNFKFCSANKNNF
;
A
#
# COMPACT_ATOMS: atom_id res chain seq x y z
N LYS A 1 -1.09 27.69 -3.52
CA LYS A 1 -0.13 26.65 -4.04
C LYS A 1 0.41 25.94 -2.77
N ASN A 2 0.47 24.61 -2.64
CA ASN A 2 1.14 23.57 -3.45
C ASN A 2 2.66 23.78 -3.57
N ASN A 3 3.46 22.70 -3.35
CA ASN A 3 4.91 22.51 -3.63
C ASN A 3 5.85 22.75 -2.42
N PHE A 4 7.12 22.30 -2.34
CA PHE A 4 7.80 21.06 -2.82
C PHE A 4 9.17 20.79 -2.06
N LYS A 5 10.35 21.26 -2.56
CA LYS A 5 11.77 21.03 -2.10
C LYS A 5 12.26 19.56 -1.83
N PHE A 6 13.55 19.32 -1.52
CA PHE A 6 14.31 18.09 -1.88
C PHE A 6 15.39 17.56 -0.87
N CYS A 7 15.68 16.25 -0.97
CA CYS A 7 16.99 15.54 -0.77
C CYS A 7 17.51 15.20 0.65
N SER A 8 18.62 14.45 0.71
CA SER A 8 18.95 13.56 1.84
C SER A 8 20.41 13.09 1.94
N ALA A 9 20.93 12.97 3.17
CA ALA A 9 22.10 12.17 3.52
C ALA A 9 21.87 11.42 4.85
N ASN A 10 22.27 10.14 4.91
CA ASN A 10 22.06 9.21 6.02
C ASN A 10 20.76 9.38 6.88
N LYS A 11 20.81 9.37 8.21
CA LYS A 11 19.68 8.84 9.01
C LYS A 11 18.49 9.84 9.16
N ASN A 12 17.44 9.69 8.33
CA ASN A 12 16.20 10.54 8.33
C ASN A 12 15.50 10.72 9.70
N ASN A 13 14.57 11.70 9.78
CA ASN A 13 13.38 11.65 10.66
C ASN A 13 11.93 11.68 9.79
N PHE A 14 10.25 13.23 9.25
CA PHE A 14 9.44 14.48 9.63
C PHE A 14 7.95 14.08 9.84
N LYS A 15 7.08 14.95 10.39
CA LYS A 15 5.70 14.56 10.81
C LYS A 15 4.64 15.70 10.69
N PHE A 16 3.62 15.62 9.82
CA PHE A 16 2.69 16.75 9.55
C PHE A 16 1.22 16.47 9.19
N CYS A 17 0.35 17.45 9.48
CA CYS A 17 -1.10 17.50 9.20
C CYS A 17 -1.45 18.66 8.24
N SER A 18 -2.64 18.67 7.60
CA SER A 18 -3.18 19.87 6.90
C SER A 18 -4.68 19.72 6.53
N ALA A 19 -5.29 20.79 6.01
CA ALA A 19 -6.69 20.80 5.54
C ALA A 19 -6.93 21.45 4.16
N ASN A 20 -5.90 21.80 3.38
CA ASN A 20 -6.05 22.42 2.05
C ASN A 20 -4.91 22.09 1.06
N LYS A 21 -4.95 22.66 -0.16
CA LYS A 21 -4.24 22.21 -1.38
C LYS A 21 -2.73 21.83 -1.15
N ASN A 22 -2.38 20.55 -1.38
CA ASN A 22 -1.05 19.92 -1.10
C ASN A 22 -0.09 19.89 -2.32
N ASN A 23 1.21 19.56 -2.11
CA ASN A 23 2.12 18.93 -3.10
C ASN A 23 3.52 18.61 -2.48
N PHE A 24 4.13 17.43 -2.70
CA PHE A 24 5.37 16.94 -2.03
C PHE A 24 6.53 16.59 -3.02
N LYS A 25 7.84 16.78 -2.70
CA LYS A 25 9.01 16.35 -3.54
C LYS A 25 9.82 15.17 -2.89
N PHE A 26 11.17 15.06 -2.98
CA PHE A 26 11.86 13.74 -3.02
C PHE A 26 13.07 13.45 -2.10
N CYS A 27 13.46 12.16 -2.11
CA CYS A 27 14.72 11.53 -1.66
C CYS A 27 14.93 11.16 -0.17
N SER A 28 15.74 10.12 0.05
CA SER A 28 16.12 9.54 1.34
C SER A 28 17.20 8.46 1.18
N ALA A 29 18.02 8.29 2.20
CA ALA A 29 18.87 7.14 2.52
C ALA A 29 19.45 7.51 3.89
N ASN A 30 19.20 6.90 5.08
CA ASN A 30 19.21 5.48 5.45
C ASN A 30 18.53 5.02 6.81
N LYS A 31 18.01 5.89 7.73
CA LYS A 31 17.12 5.51 8.90
C LYS A 31 15.87 6.46 9.05
N ASN A 32 15.34 6.80 10.26
CA ASN A 32 13.87 6.95 10.57
C ASN A 32 13.49 7.84 11.80
N ASN A 33 12.22 8.24 12.08
CA ASN A 33 10.90 7.58 11.87
C ASN A 33 9.69 8.55 11.72
N PHE A 34 8.87 8.44 10.66
CA PHE A 34 7.98 9.54 10.23
C PHE A 34 6.44 9.29 10.10
N LYS A 35 5.61 10.35 10.19
CA LYS A 35 4.15 10.27 10.50
C LYS A 35 3.27 11.44 9.98
N PHE A 36 2.15 11.24 9.27
CA PHE A 36 1.36 12.37 8.69
C PHE A 36 -0.18 12.22 8.79
N CYS A 37 -0.97 13.30 8.65
CA CYS A 37 -2.42 13.35 8.95
C CYS A 37 -3.21 14.47 8.19
N LEU A 38 -3.55 14.33 6.89
CA LEU A 38 -3.99 15.49 6.05
C LEU A 38 -5.37 15.37 5.33
N ALA A 39 -5.99 16.51 5.03
CA ALA A 39 -7.27 16.67 4.32
C ALA A 39 -7.19 17.67 3.13
N ASN A 40 -8.22 17.65 2.28
CA ASN A 40 -8.29 18.26 0.94
C ASN A 40 -7.14 17.89 -0.03
N LYS A 41 -7.22 18.36 -1.28
CA LYS A 41 -6.60 17.71 -2.46
C LYS A 41 -5.05 17.65 -2.43
N ASN A 42 -4.50 16.65 -3.15
CA ASN A 42 -3.22 16.60 -3.92
C ASN A 42 -2.14 15.59 -3.44
N ASN A 43 -0.86 15.81 -3.82
CA ASN A 43 0.06 14.73 -4.21
C ASN A 43 1.51 14.88 -3.68
N PHE A 44 1.91 14.01 -2.76
CA PHE A 44 2.95 12.98 -2.92
C PHE A 44 4.17 13.11 -3.89
N LYS A 45 5.38 12.73 -3.40
CA LYS A 45 6.64 12.22 -4.05
C LYS A 45 7.64 11.84 -2.83
N PHE A 46 8.84 11.17 -2.67
CA PHE A 46 9.82 10.07 -3.15
C PHE A 46 11.02 10.01 -4.41
N CYS A 47 11.94 9.32 -3.50
CA CYS A 47 12.86 8.08 -3.45
C CYS A 47 13.13 7.61 -1.98
N SER A 48 13.85 6.47 -1.73
CA SER A 48 14.59 6.15 -0.46
C SER A 48 15.58 4.95 -0.48
N ALA A 49 16.64 4.94 0.35
CA ALA A 49 17.45 3.75 0.73
C ALA A 49 17.45 3.39 2.25
N ASN A 50 17.98 2.19 2.57
CA ASN A 50 18.00 1.47 3.87
C ASN A 50 16.69 1.34 4.71
N LYS A 51 16.81 0.73 5.91
CA LYS A 51 15.71 0.39 6.85
C LYS A 51 14.73 1.56 7.01
N ASN A 52 13.42 1.31 7.04
CA ASN A 52 12.41 2.39 7.05
C ASN A 52 11.11 2.09 7.84
N ASN A 53 10.47 3.10 8.44
CA ASN A 53 9.19 3.06 9.19
C ASN A 53 8.30 4.29 8.90
N PHE A 54 6.99 4.10 8.66
CA PHE A 54 6.01 5.21 8.48
C PHE A 54 4.62 4.94 9.12
N LYS A 55 3.93 5.99 9.63
CA LYS A 55 2.46 5.96 9.93
C LYS A 55 1.73 7.19 9.35
N PHE A 56 0.93 6.99 8.31
CA PHE A 56 0.15 8.04 7.63
C PHE A 56 -1.36 7.91 7.92
N CYS A 57 -2.06 9.04 7.92
CA CYS A 57 -3.51 9.21 8.05
C CYS A 57 -4.00 10.27 7.04
N SER A 58 -5.22 10.15 6.51
CA SER A 58 -5.84 11.22 5.71
C SER A 58 -7.36 11.21 5.67
N ALA A 59 -7.95 12.37 5.37
CA ALA A 59 -9.40 12.56 5.30
C ALA A 59 -9.93 12.94 3.91
N ASN A 60 -9.12 13.07 2.84
CA ASN A 60 -9.67 13.41 1.51
C ASN A 60 -8.91 12.82 0.29
N LYS A 61 -9.20 13.28 -0.95
CA LYS A 61 -8.68 12.71 -2.22
C LYS A 61 -7.15 12.86 -2.39
N ASN A 62 -6.41 11.75 -2.41
CA ASN A 62 -4.95 11.74 -2.62
C ASN A 62 -4.49 10.72 -3.69
N ASN A 63 -3.29 10.94 -4.27
CA ASN A 63 -2.54 9.91 -5.00
C ASN A 63 -1.17 9.67 -4.36
N PHE A 64 -0.61 8.46 -4.45
CA PHE A 64 0.71 8.09 -3.94
C PHE A 64 1.52 7.25 -4.96
N LYS A 65 2.86 7.33 -4.94
CA LYS A 65 3.79 6.64 -5.87
C LYS A 65 5.18 6.32 -5.22
N PHE A 66 5.25 5.45 -4.21
CA PHE A 66 6.50 5.17 -3.45
C PHE A 66 7.49 4.27 -4.22
N TYR A 67 8.80 4.51 -4.04
CA TYR A 67 9.90 3.71 -4.63
C TYR A 67 10.99 3.45 -3.56
N SER A 68 11.50 2.22 -3.42
CA SER A 68 12.26 1.78 -2.25
C SER A 68 13.33 0.72 -2.54
N ALA A 69 14.55 0.90 -2.00
CA ALA A 69 15.63 -0.07 -2.13
C ALA A 69 15.73 -1.13 -1.01
N ASN A 70 15.26 -0.88 0.23
CA ASN A 70 15.56 -1.72 1.41
C ASN A 70 14.40 -1.90 2.42
N LYS A 71 14.63 -2.67 3.51
CA LYS A 71 13.64 -3.14 4.51
C LYS A 71 12.68 -2.02 4.98
N LYS A 72 11.36 -2.14 4.80
CA LYS A 72 10.36 -1.12 5.21
C LYS A 72 9.19 -1.65 6.04
N ASN A 73 8.69 -0.84 6.97
CA ASN A 73 7.36 -0.96 7.56
C ASN A 73 6.51 0.29 7.20
N PHE A 74 5.24 0.08 6.88
CA PHE A 74 4.28 1.16 6.65
C PHE A 74 2.97 0.88 7.40
N LYS A 75 2.37 1.92 8.02
CA LYS A 75 0.98 1.96 8.47
C LYS A 75 0.25 3.12 7.78
N PHE A 76 -0.93 2.88 7.22
CA PHE A 76 -1.75 3.88 6.55
C PHE A 76 -3.20 3.79 7.05
N CYS A 77 -3.83 4.94 7.29
CA CYS A 77 -5.27 5.08 7.54
C CYS A 77 -5.86 6.10 6.56
N SER A 78 -7.09 5.90 6.06
CA SER A 78 -7.79 6.96 5.31
C SER A 78 -9.32 6.88 5.37
N ALA A 79 -9.98 8.03 5.54
CA ALA A 79 -11.44 8.12 5.52
C ALA A 79 -12.03 8.17 4.09
N ASN A 80 -11.27 8.62 3.09
CA ASN A 80 -11.78 8.97 1.76
C ASN A 80 -10.96 8.31 0.62
N LYS A 81 -11.12 8.79 -0.63
CA LYS A 81 -10.64 8.08 -1.85
C LYS A 81 -9.13 8.24 -2.09
N ASN A 82 -8.39 7.16 -2.34
CA ASN A 82 -6.95 7.23 -2.67
C ASN A 82 -6.53 6.33 -3.84
N ASN A 83 -5.49 6.74 -4.58
CA ASN A 83 -4.73 5.84 -5.45
C ASN A 83 -3.32 5.65 -4.89
N PHE A 84 -2.79 4.43 -4.91
CA PHE A 84 -1.42 4.14 -4.47
C PHE A 84 -0.65 3.35 -5.53
N LYS A 85 0.56 3.79 -5.88
CA LYS A 85 1.61 2.99 -6.52
C LYS A 85 2.74 2.76 -5.52
N PHE A 86 3.29 1.55 -5.49
CA PHE A 86 4.46 1.17 -4.68
C PHE A 86 5.39 0.29 -5.52
N CYS A 87 6.69 0.61 -5.52
CA CYS A 87 7.75 -0.17 -6.15
C CYS A 87 8.85 -0.46 -5.10
N SER A 88 9.32 -1.70 -4.96
CA SER A 88 10.39 -2.04 -4.02
C SER A 88 11.26 -3.20 -4.46
N ALA A 89 12.58 -3.05 -4.33
CA ALA A 89 13.52 -4.17 -4.48
C ALA A 89 13.41 -5.14 -3.29
N ASN A 90 13.29 -4.63 -2.07
CA ASN A 90 13.45 -5.40 -0.84
C ASN A 90 12.25 -5.37 0.13
N LYS A 91 12.41 -6.12 1.24
CA LYS A 91 11.34 -6.57 2.14
C LYS A 91 10.43 -5.44 2.68
N ILE A 92 9.11 -5.56 2.52
CA ILE A 92 8.10 -4.65 3.09
C ILE A 92 7.17 -5.40 4.06
N ASN A 93 6.85 -4.79 5.20
CA ASN A 93 5.58 -4.99 5.90
C ASN A 93 4.67 -3.78 5.65
N PHE A 94 3.44 -4.01 5.19
CA PHE A 94 2.47 -2.96 4.87
C PHE A 94 1.17 -3.20 5.65
N LYS A 95 0.69 -2.20 6.40
CA LYS A 95 -0.60 -2.21 7.11
C LYS A 95 -1.44 -1.03 6.61
N PHE A 96 -2.66 -1.27 6.12
CA PHE A 96 -3.55 -0.23 5.60
C PHE A 96 -4.98 -0.42 6.11
N CYS A 97 -5.62 0.69 6.51
CA CYS A 97 -7.02 0.75 6.94
C CYS A 97 -7.77 1.84 6.16
N SER A 98 -8.98 1.59 5.65
CA SER A 98 -9.81 2.68 5.06
C SER A 98 -11.32 2.53 5.17
N ALA A 99 -12.00 3.68 5.30
CA ALA A 99 -13.46 3.76 5.29
C ALA A 99 -14.08 3.77 3.87
N LYS A 100 -13.37 4.28 2.83
CA LYS A 100 -13.91 4.43 1.46
C LYS A 100 -12.98 3.87 0.36
N LYS A 101 -13.24 4.22 -0.91
CA LYS A 101 -12.73 3.52 -2.12
C LYS A 101 -11.26 3.80 -2.45
N ASN A 102 -10.44 2.79 -2.77
CA ASN A 102 -9.04 2.98 -3.19
C ASN A 102 -8.62 2.06 -4.34
N ASN A 103 -7.60 2.50 -5.09
CA ASN A 103 -6.87 1.67 -6.05
C ASN A 103 -5.42 1.50 -5.61
N PHE A 104 -4.86 0.30 -5.79
CA PHE A 104 -3.47 -0.03 -5.47
C PHE A 104 -2.75 -0.68 -6.66
N LYS A 105 -1.50 -0.27 -6.93
CA LYS A 105 -0.55 -0.96 -7.82
C LYS A 105 0.76 -1.20 -7.08
N PHE A 106 1.04 -2.45 -6.72
CA PHE A 106 2.29 -2.85 -6.07
C PHE A 106 3.18 -3.63 -7.05
N CYS A 107 4.47 -3.29 -7.10
CA CYS A 107 5.50 -4.02 -7.82
C CYS A 107 6.65 -4.33 -6.86
N SER A 108 7.03 -5.60 -6.68
CA SER A 108 8.06 -5.96 -5.71
C SER A 108 8.94 -7.15 -6.12
N ALA A 109 10.26 -7.00 -5.97
CA ALA A 109 11.19 -8.10 -6.25
C ALA A 109 11.22 -9.13 -5.10
N ASN A 110 11.49 -8.71 -3.85
CA ASN A 110 11.72 -9.62 -2.71
C ASN A 110 10.57 -9.71 -1.69
N LYS A 111 10.80 -10.42 -0.57
CA LYS A 111 9.78 -10.97 0.36
C LYS A 111 8.94 -9.91 1.11
N ASN A 112 7.60 -9.91 0.99
CA ASN A 112 6.73 -8.92 1.68
C ASN A 112 5.55 -9.54 2.46
N ASN A 113 5.06 -8.79 3.45
CA ASN A 113 3.79 -9.04 4.14
C ASN A 113 2.85 -7.84 4.00
N PHE A 114 1.61 -8.05 3.58
CA PHE A 114 0.60 -6.99 3.50
C PHE A 114 -0.65 -7.33 4.34
N LYS A 115 -1.15 -6.39 5.14
CA LYS A 115 -2.47 -6.45 5.79
C LYS A 115 -3.31 -5.22 5.37
N PHE A 116 -4.48 -5.46 4.77
CA PHE A 116 -5.42 -4.42 4.38
C PHE A 116 -6.78 -4.65 5.05
N CYS A 117 -7.29 -3.66 5.78
CA CYS A 117 -8.65 -3.64 6.32
C CYS A 117 -9.44 -2.53 5.61
N SER A 118 -10.68 -2.79 5.17
CA SER A 118 -11.46 -1.76 4.48
C SER A 118 -12.97 -1.96 4.52
N ALA A 119 -13.70 -0.91 4.86
CA ALA A 119 -15.17 -0.93 4.83
C ALA A 119 -15.76 -0.87 3.41
N ASN A 120 -14.98 -0.57 2.36
CA ASN A 120 -15.50 -0.17 1.04
C ASN A 120 -14.69 -0.64 -0.17
N LYS A 121 -15.26 -0.39 -1.36
CA LYS A 121 -14.82 -0.91 -2.67
C LYS A 121 -13.35 -0.64 -2.97
N ASN A 122 -12.52 -1.68 -3.12
CA ASN A 122 -11.07 -1.54 -3.39
C ASN A 122 -10.62 -2.40 -4.58
N ASN A 123 -9.74 -1.84 -5.42
CA ASN A 123 -9.06 -2.54 -6.51
C ASN A 123 -7.56 -2.68 -6.21
N PHE A 124 -6.97 -3.85 -6.49
CA PHE A 124 -5.54 -4.07 -6.32
C PHE A 124 -4.93 -4.77 -7.55
N LYS A 125 -3.82 -4.24 -8.06
CA LYS A 125 -2.90 -4.96 -8.96
C LYS A 125 -1.56 -5.19 -8.25
N PHE A 126 -1.13 -6.44 -8.18
CA PHE A 126 0.16 -6.83 -7.61
C PHE A 126 1.00 -7.55 -8.67
N CYS A 127 2.28 -7.19 -8.79
CA CYS A 127 3.25 -7.87 -9.64
C CYS A 127 4.48 -8.19 -8.78
N SER A 128 4.84 -9.46 -8.61
CA SER A 128 5.88 -9.85 -7.64
C SER A 128 6.77 -11.02 -8.09
N ALA A 129 8.09 -10.84 -8.01
CA ALA A 129 9.03 -11.90 -8.38
C ALA A 129 9.15 -12.98 -7.28
N ASN A 130 9.25 -12.61 -6.00
CA ASN A 130 9.45 -13.54 -4.87
C ASN A 130 8.30 -13.56 -3.85
N LYS A 131 8.48 -14.40 -2.81
CA LYS A 131 7.44 -14.85 -1.86
C LYS A 131 6.71 -13.73 -1.09
N ASN A 132 5.38 -13.70 -1.10
CA ASN A 132 4.59 -12.75 -0.28
C ASN A 132 3.49 -13.42 0.55
N ASN A 133 3.14 -12.79 1.67
CA ASN A 133 1.93 -13.09 2.44
C ASN A 133 0.96 -11.89 2.37
N PHE A 134 -0.31 -12.14 2.08
CA PHE A 134 -1.35 -11.12 2.09
C PHE A 134 -2.51 -11.49 3.01
N LYS A 135 -3.00 -10.52 3.79
CA LYS A 135 -4.19 -10.65 4.65
C LYS A 135 -5.16 -9.51 4.35
N PHE A 136 -6.32 -9.81 3.77
CA PHE A 136 -7.33 -8.82 3.39
C PHE A 136 -8.61 -9.00 4.21
N TYR A 137 -9.11 -7.90 4.78
CA TYR A 137 -10.35 -7.83 5.55
C TYR A 137 -11.28 -6.81 4.89
N SER A 138 -12.53 -7.17 4.59
CA SER A 138 -13.51 -6.32 3.91
C SER A 138 -14.90 -6.41 4.51
N ALA A 139 -15.64 -5.30 4.50
CA ALA A 139 -17.11 -5.33 4.51
C ALA A 139 -17.69 -5.38 3.08
N ASN A 140 -16.94 -4.94 2.07
CA ASN A 140 -17.47 -4.64 0.72
C ASN A 140 -16.57 -5.07 -0.44
N LYS A 141 -17.16 -5.03 -1.66
CA LYS A 141 -16.65 -5.60 -2.92
C LYS A 141 -15.16 -5.31 -3.19
N LYS A 142 -14.39 -6.31 -3.61
CA LYS A 142 -12.96 -6.17 -3.96
C LYS A 142 -12.62 -6.83 -5.29
N ASN A 143 -11.77 -6.17 -6.08
CA ASN A 143 -11.19 -6.76 -7.30
C ASN A 143 -9.68 -6.90 -7.15
N PHE A 144 -9.15 -8.03 -7.59
CA PHE A 144 -7.73 -8.37 -7.51
C PHE A 144 -7.18 -8.81 -8.87
N LYS A 145 -5.98 -8.32 -9.21
CA LYS A 145 -5.15 -8.87 -10.31
C LYS A 145 -3.74 -9.16 -9.78
N PHE A 146 -3.32 -10.41 -9.80
CA PHE A 146 -2.01 -10.86 -9.31
C PHE A 146 -1.19 -11.48 -10.44
N CYS A 147 0.07 -11.06 -10.58
CA CYS A 147 1.06 -11.66 -11.47
C CYS A 147 2.30 -12.05 -10.66
N SER A 148 2.68 -13.34 -10.61
CA SER A 148 3.77 -13.79 -9.72
C SER A 148 4.65 -14.92 -10.26
N ALA A 149 5.96 -14.79 -10.13
CA ALA A 149 6.92 -15.83 -10.54
C ALA A 149 7.18 -16.91 -9.46
N ASN A 150 6.84 -16.63 -8.19
CA ASN A 150 7.09 -17.54 -7.06
C ASN A 150 5.96 -17.50 -6.01
N LYS A 151 6.00 -18.47 -5.07
CA LYS A 151 4.94 -18.83 -4.11
C LYS A 151 4.39 -17.67 -3.27
N ASN A 152 3.06 -17.51 -3.21
CA ASN A 152 2.39 -16.56 -2.31
C ASN A 152 1.32 -17.23 -1.44
N ASN A 153 1.09 -16.68 -0.26
CA ASN A 153 0.00 -17.07 0.65
C ASN A 153 -1.01 -15.94 0.78
N PHE A 154 -2.30 -16.26 0.74
CA PHE A 154 -3.37 -15.28 0.86
C PHE A 154 -4.43 -15.72 1.88
N LYS A 155 -4.78 -14.83 2.82
CA LYS A 155 -6.01 -14.94 3.64
C LYS A 155 -6.96 -13.81 3.30
N PHE A 156 -8.20 -14.14 2.96
CA PHE A 156 -9.28 -13.18 2.71
C PHE A 156 -10.41 -13.40 3.71
N CYS A 157 -10.87 -12.32 4.33
CA CYS A 157 -12.07 -12.23 5.14
C CYS A 157 -12.97 -11.15 4.51
N SER A 158 -14.18 -11.47 4.06
CA SER A 158 -15.06 -10.50 3.41
C SER A 158 -16.54 -10.79 3.60
N ALA A 159 -17.32 -9.82 4.11
CA ALA A 159 -18.78 -9.95 4.16
C ALA A 159 -19.45 -9.96 2.76
N ASN A 160 -18.73 -9.53 1.72
CA ASN A 160 -19.27 -9.31 0.37
C ASN A 160 -18.32 -9.75 -0.76
N LYS A 161 -18.89 -9.97 -1.94
CA LYS A 161 -18.25 -10.53 -3.16
C LYS A 161 -16.83 -10.02 -3.43
N ILE A 162 -15.90 -10.96 -3.58
CA ILE A 162 -14.54 -10.73 -4.09
C ILE A 162 -14.44 -11.30 -5.51
N ASN A 163 -13.73 -10.60 -6.40
CA ASN A 163 -13.36 -11.05 -7.73
C ASN A 163 -11.82 -11.13 -7.86
N PHE A 164 -11.33 -12.14 -8.57
CA PHE A 164 -9.90 -12.36 -8.79
C PHE A 164 -9.53 -12.46 -10.28
N LYS A 165 -8.23 -12.32 -10.57
CA LYS A 165 -7.50 -12.92 -11.70
C LYS A 165 -6.07 -13.18 -11.25
N PHE A 166 -5.59 -14.42 -11.41
CA PHE A 166 -4.23 -14.83 -11.09
C PHE A 166 -3.48 -15.26 -12.36
N CYS A 167 -2.22 -14.86 -12.47
CA CYS A 167 -1.23 -15.44 -13.37
C CYS A 167 -0.02 -15.78 -12.49
N SER A 168 0.34 -17.06 -12.39
CA SER A 168 1.43 -17.49 -11.51
C SER A 168 2.19 -18.67 -12.08
N ALA A 169 3.52 -18.56 -12.15
CA ALA A 169 4.38 -19.66 -12.60
C ALA A 169 4.57 -20.77 -11.55
N LYS A 170 4.18 -20.53 -10.27
CA LYS A 170 4.39 -21.48 -9.16
C LYS A 170 3.24 -21.45 -8.13
N LYS A 171 3.14 -22.52 -7.34
CA LYS A 171 2.10 -22.80 -6.32
C LYS A 171 1.77 -21.60 -5.42
N ASN A 172 0.48 -21.29 -5.27
CA ASN A 172 -0.06 -20.27 -4.36
C ASN A 172 -1.06 -20.91 -3.39
N ASN A 173 -1.07 -20.49 -2.12
CA ASN A 173 -1.96 -21.03 -1.10
C ASN A 173 -3.02 -20.00 -0.70
N PHE A 174 -4.28 -20.43 -0.59
CA PHE A 174 -5.43 -19.58 -0.33
C PHE A 174 -6.24 -20.04 0.89
N LYS A 175 -6.69 -19.10 1.72
CA LYS A 175 -7.73 -19.34 2.74
C LYS A 175 -8.78 -18.22 2.70
N PHE A 176 -10.01 -18.61 2.38
CA PHE A 176 -11.17 -17.72 2.33
C PHE A 176 -12.03 -17.84 3.59
N CYS A 177 -12.82 -16.80 3.83
CA CYS A 177 -13.79 -16.68 4.92
C CYS A 177 -14.74 -15.55 4.49
N SER A 178 -16.00 -15.87 4.21
CA SER A 178 -16.92 -14.89 3.63
C SER A 178 -18.37 -15.28 3.83
N ALA A 179 -19.20 -14.29 4.17
CA ALA A 179 -20.66 -14.46 4.31
C ALA A 179 -21.40 -14.53 2.96
N ASN A 180 -20.72 -14.30 1.84
CA ASN A 180 -21.31 -14.23 0.50
C ASN A 180 -20.40 -14.87 -0.56
N LYS A 181 -20.99 -15.32 -1.67
CA LYS A 181 -20.27 -15.99 -2.79
C LYS A 181 -19.09 -15.15 -3.32
N ASN A 182 -17.94 -15.81 -3.50
CA ASN A 182 -16.77 -15.27 -4.19
C ASN A 182 -16.75 -15.74 -5.65
N ASN A 183 -16.16 -14.96 -6.55
CA ASN A 183 -15.79 -15.39 -7.89
C ASN A 183 -14.25 -15.40 -7.98
N PHE A 184 -13.67 -16.57 -8.26
CA PHE A 184 -12.22 -16.76 -8.36
C PHE A 184 -11.70 -16.49 -9.79
#